data_AF-A0A257Y6C7-F1
#
_entry.id   AF-A0A257Y6C7-F1
#
_cell.length_a   1.000
_cell.length_b   1.000
_cell.length_c   1.000
_cell.angle_alpha   90.00
_cell.angle_beta   90.00
_cell.angle_gamma   90.00
#
_symmetry.space_group_name_H-M   'P 1'
#
loop_
_entity.id
_entity.type
_entity.pdbx_description
1 polymer ?
#
loop_
_entity_poly.entity_id
_entity_poly.type
_entity_poly.pdbx_seq_one_letter_code
_entity_poly.pdbx_strand_id
1 'polypeptide(L)'
;MNAPIPHIDFANAVDAEAVLTKVAEQMRAGMVVPYLGPGLTELSKPAIPMNPEALAAFFATKVALPRRAKGNAWASAQHIESMKHRSTVTALMNEAFSPPVEPTALHRYLATLRLPMIVDTWYDGAMRTALSERTDWGEVQGITRAGIGEDRWYRFYDAAGVESERAAAP
;
A
#
# COMPACT_ATOMS: atom_id res chain seq x y z
N MET A 1 -6.90 -8.09 -21.32
CA MET A 1 -7.51 -6.96 -22.06
C MET A 1 -7.58 -5.83 -21.06
N ASN A 2 -6.60 -4.94 -21.07
CA ASN A 2 -6.57 -3.82 -20.12
C ASN A 2 -7.65 -2.84 -20.57
N ALA A 3 -8.70 -2.69 -19.78
CA ALA A 3 -9.65 -1.62 -20.00
C ALA A 3 -8.87 -0.30 -20.00
N PRO A 4 -9.10 0.60 -20.96
CA PRO A 4 -8.48 1.92 -20.93
C PRO A 4 -8.77 2.56 -19.57
N ILE A 5 -7.73 3.05 -18.90
CA ILE A 5 -7.87 3.82 -17.67
C ILE A 5 -8.81 4.98 -18.03
N PRO A 6 -9.97 5.13 -17.35
CA PRO A 6 -10.87 6.22 -17.62
C PRO A 6 -10.09 7.52 -17.55
N HIS A 7 -10.06 8.26 -18.65
CA HIS A 7 -9.56 9.62 -18.62
C HIS A 7 -10.59 10.39 -17.79
N ILE A 8 -10.28 10.62 -16.52
CA ILE A 8 -11.07 11.51 -15.69
C ILE A 8 -10.78 12.90 -16.25
N ASP A 9 -11.74 13.49 -16.95
CA ASP A 9 -11.68 14.90 -17.32
C ASP A 9 -11.74 15.70 -16.02
N PHE A 10 -10.55 15.97 -15.48
CA PHE A 10 -10.39 16.98 -14.45
C PHE A 10 -10.85 18.28 -15.10
N ALA A 11 -11.87 18.88 -14.51
CA ALA A 11 -12.17 20.31 -14.46
C ALA A 11 -11.26 21.21 -15.35
N ASN A 12 -11.84 22.16 -16.08
CA ASN A 12 -11.03 23.18 -16.77
C ASN A 12 -9.99 23.80 -15.80
N ALA A 13 -8.87 24.31 -16.31
CA ALA A 13 -7.73 24.66 -15.45
C ALA A 13 -8.07 25.57 -14.24
N VAL A 14 -9.03 26.48 -14.40
CA VAL A 14 -9.51 27.36 -13.33
C VAL A 14 -10.31 26.58 -12.28
N ASP A 15 -11.21 25.71 -12.72
CA ASP A 15 -11.97 24.83 -11.84
C ASP A 15 -11.04 23.84 -11.12
N ALA A 16 -9.95 23.40 -11.76
CA ALA A 16 -8.96 22.51 -11.15
C ALA A 16 -8.20 23.20 -10.01
N GLU A 17 -7.79 24.46 -10.17
CA GLU A 17 -7.11 25.23 -9.12
C GLU A 17 -8.03 25.51 -7.93
N ALA A 18 -9.30 25.87 -8.20
CA ALA A 18 -10.31 26.07 -7.16
C ALA A 18 -10.59 24.78 -6.38
N VAL A 19 -10.72 23.64 -7.08
CA VAL A 19 -10.89 22.32 -6.45
C VAL A 19 -9.67 21.95 -5.62
N LEU A 20 -8.45 22.13 -6.13
CA LEU A 20 -7.24 21.80 -5.40
C LEU A 20 -7.08 22.66 -4.13
N THR A 21 -7.39 23.95 -4.23
CA THR A 21 -7.37 24.87 -3.09
C THR A 21 -8.33 24.40 -2.01
N LYS A 22 -9.57 24.07 -2.39
CA LYS A 22 -10.58 23.56 -1.47
C LYS A 22 -10.16 22.24 -0.82
N VAL A 23 -9.61 21.30 -1.59
CA VAL A 23 -9.11 20.02 -1.05
C VAL A 23 -7.96 20.27 -0.07
N ALA A 24 -7.02 21.16 -0.39
CA ALA A 24 -5.92 21.50 0.49
C ALA A 24 -6.40 22.12 1.82
N GLU A 25 -7.39 23.00 1.78
CA GLU A 25 -8.03 23.54 2.99
C GLU A 25 -8.70 22.45 3.83
N GLN A 26 -9.46 21.57 3.20
CA GLN A 26 -10.14 20.47 3.88
C GLN A 26 -9.15 19.45 4.47
N MET A 27 -8.05 19.16 3.77
CA MET A 27 -6.98 18.30 4.28
C MET A 27 -6.30 18.93 5.51
N ARG A 28 -5.99 20.24 5.49
CA ARG A 28 -5.43 20.93 6.67
C ARG A 28 -6.41 20.96 7.85
N ALA A 29 -7.70 21.03 7.57
CA ALA A 29 -8.75 20.96 8.57
C ALA A 29 -9.06 19.53 9.05
N GLY A 30 -8.40 18.50 8.52
CA GLY A 30 -8.64 17.10 8.89
C GLY A 30 -10.01 16.56 8.46
N MET A 31 -10.65 17.19 7.46
CA MET A 31 -11.99 16.81 6.98
C MET A 31 -11.97 15.79 5.83
N VAL A 32 -10.78 15.36 5.41
CA VAL A 32 -10.57 14.45 4.26
C VAL A 32 -9.67 13.30 4.68
N VAL A 33 -9.99 12.11 4.18
CA VAL A 33 -9.17 10.91 4.28
C VAL A 33 -8.54 10.64 2.91
N PRO A 34 -7.23 10.86 2.71
CA PRO A 34 -6.57 10.53 1.45
C PRO A 34 -6.43 9.01 1.28
N TYR A 35 -6.70 8.56 0.05
CA TYR A 35 -6.43 7.20 -0.41
C TYR A 35 -5.22 7.22 -1.33
N LEU A 36 -4.14 6.55 -0.92
CA LEU A 36 -2.88 6.50 -1.63
C LEU A 36 -2.78 5.15 -2.36
N GLY A 37 -2.62 5.24 -3.68
CA GLY A 37 -2.33 4.11 -4.53
C GLY A 37 -0.84 4.01 -4.87
N PRO A 38 -0.39 2.86 -5.41
CA PRO A 38 0.99 2.66 -5.83
C PRO A 38 1.49 3.73 -6.82
N GLY A 39 0.59 4.35 -7.61
CA GLY A 39 0.95 5.40 -8.56
C GLY A 39 1.64 6.61 -7.93
N LEU A 40 1.42 6.90 -6.64
CA LEU A 40 2.15 7.97 -5.95
C LEU A 40 3.62 7.59 -5.75
N THR A 41 3.86 6.38 -5.27
CA THR A 41 5.19 5.82 -5.09
C THR A 41 5.89 5.58 -6.43
N GLU A 42 5.17 5.20 -7.48
CA GLU A 42 5.71 4.97 -8.82
C GLU A 42 6.39 6.22 -9.42
N LEU A 43 6.03 7.43 -8.95
CA LEU A 43 6.69 8.68 -9.35
C LEU A 43 8.19 8.71 -9.00
N SER A 44 8.62 7.99 -7.95
CA SER A 44 10.04 7.85 -7.60
C SER A 44 10.74 6.71 -8.33
N LYS A 45 10.02 5.95 -9.17
CA LYS A 45 10.51 4.80 -9.96
C LYS A 45 11.28 3.78 -9.12
N PRO A 46 10.68 3.23 -8.05
CA PRO A 46 11.37 2.28 -7.20
C PRO A 46 11.59 0.95 -7.92
N ALA A 47 12.55 0.15 -7.42
CA ALA A 47 12.89 -1.15 -8.00
C ALA A 47 11.93 -2.31 -7.59
N ILE A 48 10.86 -1.99 -6.85
CA ILE A 48 9.88 -2.97 -6.36
C ILE A 48 8.68 -3.09 -7.32
N PRO A 49 7.86 -4.15 -7.21
CA PRO A 49 6.63 -4.26 -8.00
C PRO A 49 5.62 -3.16 -7.64
N MET A 50 5.21 -2.36 -8.64
CA MET A 50 4.24 -1.25 -8.47
C MET A 50 2.83 -1.57 -8.97
N ASN A 51 2.59 -2.79 -9.46
CA ASN A 51 1.28 -3.27 -9.85
C ASN A 51 1.19 -4.79 -9.73
N PRO A 52 -0.03 -5.37 -9.71
CA PRO A 52 -0.22 -6.81 -9.59
C PRO A 52 0.49 -7.62 -10.69
N GLU A 53 0.58 -7.11 -11.91
CA GLU A 53 1.23 -7.78 -13.04
C GLU A 53 2.74 -7.89 -12.82
N ALA A 54 3.38 -6.81 -12.35
CA ALA A 54 4.79 -6.79 -11.98
C ALA A 54 5.08 -7.73 -10.80
N LEU A 55 4.17 -7.81 -9.82
CA LEU A 55 4.31 -8.76 -8.72
C LEU A 55 4.19 -10.21 -9.20
N ALA A 56 3.27 -10.49 -10.13
CA ALA A 56 3.17 -11.80 -10.77
C ALA A 56 4.43 -12.15 -11.58
N ALA A 57 5.03 -11.16 -12.26
CA ALA A 57 6.29 -11.33 -12.97
C ALA A 57 7.44 -11.64 -12.00
N PHE A 58 7.53 -10.93 -10.86
CA PHE A 58 8.47 -11.24 -9.79
C PHE A 58 8.33 -12.69 -9.32
N PHE A 59 7.11 -13.15 -9.01
CA PHE A 59 6.87 -14.54 -8.62
C PHE A 59 7.30 -15.54 -9.69
N ALA A 60 7.09 -15.23 -10.98
CA ALA A 60 7.52 -16.08 -12.08
C ALA A 60 9.05 -16.23 -12.19
N THR A 61 9.83 -15.31 -11.63
CA THR A 61 11.30 -15.45 -11.53
C THR A 61 11.74 -16.42 -10.45
N LYS A 62 10.87 -16.68 -9.46
CA LYS A 62 11.18 -17.47 -8.25
C LYS A 62 10.61 -18.88 -8.32
N VAL A 63 9.44 -19.04 -8.92
CA VAL A 63 8.72 -20.31 -9.03
C VAL A 63 8.19 -20.50 -10.44
N ALA A 64 8.35 -21.70 -10.99
CA ALA A 64 7.76 -22.04 -12.29
C ALA A 64 6.23 -22.02 -12.20
N LEU A 65 5.59 -21.04 -12.84
CA LEU A 65 4.13 -20.87 -12.81
C LEU A 65 3.43 -21.57 -13.99
N PRO A 66 2.27 -22.22 -13.77
CA PRO A 66 1.44 -22.73 -14.84
C PRO A 66 0.86 -21.59 -15.68
N ARG A 67 0.51 -21.88 -16.95
CA ARG A 67 -0.01 -20.88 -17.90
C ARG A 67 -1.13 -20.01 -17.32
N ARG A 68 -2.04 -20.59 -16.54
CA ARG A 68 -3.20 -19.91 -15.92
C ARG A 68 -2.84 -18.94 -14.78
N ALA A 69 -1.65 -19.05 -14.19
CA ALA A 69 -1.20 -18.21 -13.08
C ALA A 69 -0.32 -17.05 -13.54
N LYS A 70 0.32 -17.16 -14.71
CA LYS A 70 1.20 -16.11 -15.26
C LYS A 70 0.44 -14.80 -15.47
N GLY A 71 1.02 -13.70 -15.01
CA GLY A 71 0.45 -12.35 -15.15
C GLY A 71 -0.67 -12.02 -14.16
N ASN A 72 -1.00 -12.91 -13.22
CA ASN A 72 -1.99 -12.67 -12.18
C ASN A 72 -1.39 -12.94 -10.80
N ALA A 73 -1.22 -11.89 -9.98
CA ALA A 73 -0.56 -12.00 -8.67
C ALA A 73 -1.29 -12.97 -7.73
N TRP A 74 -2.63 -12.92 -7.70
CA TRP A 74 -3.44 -13.78 -6.84
C TRP A 74 -3.35 -15.25 -7.24
N ALA A 75 -3.47 -15.55 -8.54
CA ALA A 75 -3.32 -16.91 -9.04
C ALA A 75 -1.90 -17.45 -8.86
N SER A 76 -0.89 -16.59 -8.98
CA SER A 76 0.52 -16.91 -8.70
C SER A 76 0.73 -17.24 -7.23
N ALA A 77 0.28 -16.36 -6.32
CA ALA A 77 0.38 -16.57 -4.88
C ALA A 77 -0.36 -17.84 -4.44
N GLN A 78 -1.59 -18.07 -4.93
CA GLN A 78 -2.35 -19.28 -4.64
C GLN A 78 -1.64 -20.55 -5.13
N HIS A 79 -1.01 -20.50 -6.32
CA HIS A 79 -0.24 -21.63 -6.83
C HIS A 79 0.99 -21.92 -5.94
N ILE A 80 1.73 -20.87 -5.58
CA ILE A 80 2.89 -20.99 -4.69
C ILE A 80 2.45 -21.54 -3.33
N GLU A 81 1.37 -21.01 -2.75
CA GLU A 81 0.83 -21.48 -1.47
C GLU A 81 0.45 -22.97 -1.53
N SER A 82 -0.21 -23.40 -2.60
CA SER A 82 -0.65 -24.79 -2.78
C SER A 82 0.51 -25.76 -3.00
N MET A 83 1.60 -25.32 -3.65
CA MET A 83 2.72 -26.18 -4.05
C MET A 83 3.95 -26.10 -3.14
N LYS A 84 4.12 -24.96 -2.45
CA LYS A 84 5.32 -24.60 -1.68
C LYS A 84 5.00 -24.09 -0.27
N HIS A 85 3.75 -24.19 0.16
CA HIS A 85 3.22 -23.67 1.43
C HIS A 85 3.17 -22.14 1.51
N ARG A 86 2.31 -21.65 2.40
CA ARG A 86 2.10 -20.22 2.63
C ARG A 86 3.34 -19.47 3.08
N SER A 87 4.20 -20.11 3.88
CA SER A 87 5.46 -19.52 4.34
C SER A 87 6.36 -19.08 3.18
N THR A 88 6.31 -19.78 2.04
CA THR A 88 7.04 -19.39 0.83
C THR A 88 6.46 -18.13 0.21
N VAL A 89 5.13 -17.99 0.15
CA VAL A 89 4.50 -16.74 -0.34
C VAL A 89 4.90 -15.57 0.55
N THR A 90 4.84 -15.73 1.87
CA THR A 90 5.28 -14.70 2.82
C THR A 90 6.74 -14.31 2.62
N ALA A 91 7.64 -15.29 2.47
CA ALA A 91 9.06 -15.03 2.23
C ALA A 91 9.29 -14.26 0.92
N LEU A 92 8.59 -14.63 -0.16
CA LEU A 92 8.69 -13.95 -1.45
C LEU A 92 8.08 -12.54 -1.42
N MET A 93 7.00 -12.31 -0.67
CA MET A 93 6.45 -10.97 -0.46
C MET A 93 7.46 -10.08 0.30
N ASN A 94 8.06 -10.60 1.38
CA ASN A 94 9.10 -9.88 2.11
C ASN A 94 10.30 -9.55 1.21
N GLU A 95 10.71 -10.49 0.35
CA GLU A 95 11.79 -10.25 -0.62
C GLU A 95 11.42 -9.17 -1.64
N ALA A 96 10.21 -9.25 -2.23
CA ALA A 96 9.74 -8.32 -3.26
C ALA A 96 9.70 -6.86 -2.79
N PHE A 97 9.39 -6.65 -1.50
CA PHE A 97 9.21 -5.33 -0.89
C PHE A 97 10.29 -5.00 0.15
N SER A 98 11.40 -5.76 0.18
CA SER A 98 12.53 -5.46 1.06
C SER A 98 13.30 -4.19 0.68
N PRO A 99 13.47 -3.81 -0.61
CA PRO A 99 14.15 -2.57 -0.95
C PRO A 99 13.39 -1.36 -0.39
N PRO A 100 14.06 -0.45 0.33
CA PRO A 100 13.41 0.72 0.88
C PRO A 100 12.94 1.65 -0.24
N VAL A 101 11.78 2.27 -0.02
CA VAL A 101 11.20 3.24 -0.94
C VAL A 101 11.21 4.61 -0.30
N GLU A 102 11.88 5.55 -0.98
CA GLU A 102 11.95 6.93 -0.52
C GLU A 102 10.59 7.64 -0.60
N PRO A 103 10.14 8.29 0.49
CA PRO A 103 8.91 9.06 0.46
C PRO A 103 8.97 10.24 -0.51
N THR A 104 7.97 10.33 -1.39
CA THR A 104 7.79 11.49 -2.27
C THR A 104 7.43 12.76 -1.51
N ALA A 105 7.49 13.91 -2.18
CA ALA A 105 7.12 15.20 -1.58
C ALA A 105 5.69 15.22 -1.02
N LEU A 106 4.75 14.53 -1.68
CA LEU A 106 3.38 14.45 -1.19
C LEU A 106 3.28 13.60 0.09
N HIS A 107 3.96 12.46 0.19
CA HIS A 107 4.01 11.67 1.43
C HIS A 107 4.52 12.52 2.61
N ARG A 108 5.62 13.26 2.38
CA ARG A 108 6.21 14.14 3.39
C ARG A 108 5.24 15.26 3.78
N TYR A 109 4.57 15.89 2.82
CA TYR A 109 3.55 16.89 3.10
C TYR A 109 2.39 16.32 3.92
N LEU A 110 1.86 15.15 3.55
CA LEU A 110 0.79 14.47 4.30
C LEU A 110 1.21 14.17 5.75
N ALA A 111 2.45 13.76 5.96
CA ALA A 111 2.99 13.49 7.30
C ALA A 111 3.01 14.73 8.20
N THR A 112 3.10 15.95 7.63
CA THR A 112 3.02 17.21 8.39
C THR A 112 1.61 17.55 8.88
N LEU A 113 0.57 16.92 8.31
CA LEU A 113 -0.82 17.22 8.61
C LEU A 113 -1.35 16.32 9.75
N ARG A 114 -2.28 16.85 10.55
CA ARG A 114 -3.05 16.08 11.54
C ARG A 114 -4.28 15.46 10.88
N LEU A 115 -4.06 14.62 9.88
CA LEU A 115 -5.12 13.90 9.21
C LEU A 115 -5.71 12.82 10.14
N PRO A 116 -7.03 12.61 10.13
CA PRO A 116 -7.66 11.60 10.98
C PRO A 116 -7.32 10.16 10.56
N MET A 117 -7.01 9.96 9.27
CA MET A 117 -6.65 8.67 8.69
C MET A 117 -6.00 8.88 7.33
N ILE A 118 -5.08 8.00 6.96
CA ILE A 118 -4.53 7.85 5.61
C ILE A 118 -4.74 6.40 5.22
N VAL A 119 -5.30 6.14 4.04
CA VAL A 119 -5.44 4.78 3.52
C VAL A 119 -4.35 4.53 2.50
N ASP A 120 -3.34 3.77 2.88
CA ASP A 120 -2.31 3.28 1.95
C ASP A 120 -2.71 1.90 1.44
N THR A 121 -2.70 1.72 0.13
CA THR A 121 -3.22 0.52 -0.54
C THR A 121 -2.12 -0.37 -1.12
N TRP A 122 -0.84 -0.06 -0.86
CA TRP A 122 0.29 -0.82 -1.37
C TRP A 122 1.27 -1.26 -0.27
N TYR A 123 2.27 -2.06 -0.64
CA TYR A 123 3.17 -2.74 0.30
C TYR A 123 4.53 -2.04 0.48
N ASP A 124 4.75 -0.88 -0.15
CA ASP A 124 6.06 -0.25 -0.27
C ASP A 124 6.57 0.47 0.99
N GLY A 125 5.67 0.80 1.91
CA GLY A 125 6.03 1.43 3.19
C GLY A 125 6.53 2.87 3.09
N ALA A 126 6.37 3.57 1.95
CA ALA A 126 6.79 4.96 1.81
C ALA A 126 6.04 5.88 2.78
N MET A 127 4.73 5.71 2.95
CA MET A 127 3.96 6.52 3.91
C MET A 127 4.37 6.26 5.36
N ARG A 128 4.61 4.99 5.72
CA ARG A 128 5.16 4.62 7.04
C ARG A 128 6.50 5.30 7.29
N THR A 129 7.37 5.31 6.29
CA THR A 129 8.68 5.98 6.37
C THR A 129 8.52 7.50 6.52
N ALA A 130 7.56 8.12 5.82
CA ALA A 130 7.29 9.55 5.96
C ALA A 130 6.78 9.94 7.36
N LEU A 131 6.09 9.03 8.06
CA LEU A 131 5.58 9.23 9.41
C LEU A 131 6.59 8.88 10.51
N SER A 132 7.79 8.42 10.16
CA SER A 132 8.78 7.91 11.13
C SER A 132 9.25 8.94 12.17
N GLU A 133 9.14 10.24 11.87
CA GLU A 133 9.46 11.32 12.82
C GLU A 133 8.32 11.60 13.81
N ARG A 134 7.16 10.93 13.66
CA ARG A 134 5.97 11.09 14.50
C ARG A 134 5.72 9.84 15.33
N THR A 135 5.19 10.07 16.53
CA THR A 135 4.80 9.02 17.48
C THR A 135 3.31 9.03 17.83
N ASP A 136 2.56 10.01 17.32
CA ASP A 136 1.14 10.25 17.57
C ASP A 136 0.24 9.60 16.51
N TRP A 137 0.62 8.41 16.03
CA TRP A 137 -0.16 7.64 15.05
C TRP A 137 -0.03 6.13 15.28
N GLY A 138 -0.96 5.37 14.72
CA GLY A 138 -0.90 3.92 14.66
C GLY A 138 -1.41 3.41 13.31
N GLU A 139 -1.19 2.12 13.04
CA GLU A 139 -1.55 1.47 11.79
C GLU A 139 -2.60 0.38 12.03
N VAL A 140 -3.56 0.27 11.10
CA VAL A 140 -4.44 -0.89 10.98
C VAL A 140 -4.05 -1.62 9.71
N GLN A 141 -3.50 -2.82 9.83
CA GLN A 141 -3.07 -3.62 8.68
C GLN A 141 -3.98 -4.82 8.49
N GLY A 142 -4.44 -5.05 7.26
CA GLY A 142 -5.10 -6.28 6.88
C GLY A 142 -4.15 -7.48 6.98
N ILE A 143 -4.60 -8.57 7.59
CA ILE A 143 -3.82 -9.80 7.77
C ILE A 143 -4.49 -11.00 7.11
N THR A 144 -3.73 -12.07 6.95
CA THR A 144 -4.24 -13.36 6.51
C THR A 144 -4.85 -14.17 7.64
N ARG A 145 -5.93 -14.89 7.34
CA ARG A 145 -6.57 -15.88 8.22
C ARG A 145 -6.07 -17.31 8.05
N ALA A 146 -4.88 -17.50 7.48
CA ALA A 146 -4.37 -18.84 7.22
C ALA A 146 -3.75 -19.53 8.45
N GLY A 147 -3.55 -18.80 9.56
CA GLY A 147 -3.03 -19.37 10.81
C GLY A 147 -4.07 -20.20 11.56
N ILE A 148 -3.64 -21.26 12.23
CA ILE A 148 -4.51 -22.04 13.13
C ILE A 148 -4.98 -21.12 14.26
N GLY A 149 -6.30 -20.97 14.41
CA GLY A 149 -6.89 -20.09 15.42
C GLY A 149 -6.84 -18.60 15.10
N GLU A 150 -6.49 -18.21 13.86
CA GLU A 150 -6.54 -16.81 13.44
C GLU A 150 -7.93 -16.41 12.91
N ASP A 151 -8.70 -15.76 13.78
CA ASP A 151 -10.04 -15.26 13.45
C ASP A 151 -10.06 -13.77 13.10
N ARG A 152 -8.92 -13.07 13.19
CA ARG A 152 -8.83 -11.64 12.88
C ARG A 152 -8.55 -11.41 11.40
N TRP A 153 -9.12 -10.33 10.87
CA TRP A 153 -8.86 -9.84 9.51
C TRP A 153 -7.85 -8.69 9.47
N TYR A 154 -7.54 -8.11 10.63
CA TYR A 154 -6.63 -6.99 10.77
C TYR A 154 -5.90 -7.03 12.12
N ARG A 155 -4.78 -6.32 12.19
CA ARG A 155 -4.01 -6.05 13.42
C ARG A 155 -3.74 -4.56 13.56
N PHE A 156 -3.50 -4.14 14.78
CA PHE A 156 -3.07 -2.78 15.09
C PHE A 156 -1.57 -2.78 15.35
N TYR A 157 -0.89 -1.72 14.93
CA TYR A 157 0.51 -1.48 15.22
C TYR A 157 0.68 -0.05 15.72
N ASP A 158 1.60 0.16 16.65
CA ASP A 158 2.02 1.50 17.05
C ASP A 158 2.97 2.13 16.02
N ALA A 159 3.38 3.39 16.25
CA ALA A 159 4.32 4.11 15.40
C ALA A 159 5.71 3.43 15.27
N ALA A 160 6.07 2.53 16.20
CA ALA A 160 7.30 1.75 16.14
C ALA A 160 7.14 0.44 15.34
N GLY A 161 5.92 0.15 14.86
CA GLY A 161 5.61 -1.08 14.14
C GLY A 161 5.43 -2.30 15.05
N VAL A 162 5.25 -2.10 16.35
CA VAL A 162 4.97 -3.18 17.31
C VAL A 162 3.46 -3.42 17.35
N GLU A 163 3.05 -4.70 17.28
CA GLU A 163 1.63 -5.06 17.38
C GLU A 163 1.06 -4.56 18.72
N SER A 164 -0.08 -3.87 18.65
CA SER A 164 -0.73 -3.25 19.78
C SER A 164 -2.20 -3.67 19.89
N GLU A 165 -2.80 -3.42 21.05
CA GLU A 165 -4.25 -3.48 21.18
C GLU A 165 -4.90 -2.23 20.58
N ARG A 166 -6.17 -2.33 20.16
CA ARG A 166 -6.92 -1.19 19.60
C ARG A 166 -6.86 0.06 20.48
N ALA A 167 -6.86 -0.09 21.80
CA ALA A 167 -6.87 1.02 22.75
C ALA A 167 -5.50 1.69 22.93
N ALA A 168 -4.42 1.04 22.46
CA ALA A 168 -3.05 1.54 22.58
C ALA A 168 -2.53 2.18 21.28
N ALA A 169 -3.27 2.07 20.17
CA ALA A 169 -3.02 2.83 18.95
C ALA A 169 -3.63 4.24 19.12
N PRO A 170 -2.82 5.32 19.09
CA PRO A 170 -3.26 6.70 19.35
C PRO A 170 -4.22 7.27 18.28
#